data_AF-A0A3S3E066-F1
#
_entry.id   AF-A0A3S3E066-F1
#
_cell.length_a   1.000
_cell.length_b   1.000
_cell.length_c   1.000
_cell.angle_alpha   90.00
_cell.angle_beta   90.00
_cell.angle_gamma   90.00
#
_symmetry.space_group_name_H-M   'P 1'
#
loop_
_entity.id
_entity.type
_entity.pdbx_description
1 polymer ?
#
loop_
_entity_poly.entity_id
_entity_poly.type
_entity_poly.pdbx_seq_one_letter_code
_entity_poly.pdbx_strand_id
1 'polypeptide(L)'
;MLVDQAVLRAFARETSEAGSAIRESDLGGPIVEGPAGMPGSTAEWTSRFVADFVAESVRELADGYAGLAATAAGNADSYEVSDLEFAALVAEVLPES
;
A
#
# COMPACT_ATOMS: atom_id res chain seq x y z
N MET A 1 -20.49 1.45 -19.10
CA MET A 1 -21.07 2.45 -18.19
C MET A 1 -19.97 3.43 -17.84
N LEU A 2 -20.29 4.72 -17.74
CA LEU A 2 -19.31 5.73 -17.33
C LEU A 2 -19.18 5.73 -15.80
N VAL A 3 -17.98 5.98 -15.30
CA VAL A 3 -17.73 6.06 -13.87
C VAL A 3 -18.09 7.46 -13.36
N ASP A 4 -18.74 7.52 -12.20
CA ASP A 4 -19.03 8.79 -11.52
C ASP A 4 -17.74 9.40 -10.95
N GLN A 5 -17.42 10.63 -11.36
CA GLN A 5 -16.22 11.33 -10.93
C GLN A 5 -16.20 11.64 -9.42
N ALA A 6 -17.36 11.88 -8.81
CA ALA A 6 -17.42 12.10 -7.36
C ALA A 6 -17.06 10.82 -6.60
N VAL A 7 -17.47 9.66 -7.12
CA VAL A 7 -17.08 8.36 -6.59
C VAL A 7 -15.59 8.12 -6.77
N LEU A 8 -15.01 8.43 -7.93
CA LEU A 8 -13.56 8.31 -8.16
C LEU A 8 -12.73 9.19 -7.22
N ARG A 9 -13.15 10.44 -6.98
CA ARG A 9 -12.47 11.32 -6.02
C ARG A 9 -12.57 10.81 -4.59
N ALA A 10 -13.74 10.29 -4.20
CA ALA A 10 -13.91 9.69 -2.88
C ALA A 10 -13.02 8.46 -2.71
N PHE A 11 -13.02 7.56 -3.70
CA PHE A 11 -12.15 6.38 -3.74
C PHE A 11 -10.67 6.76 -3.70
N ALA A 12 -10.23 7.74 -4.49
CA ALA A 12 -8.84 8.22 -4.48
C ALA A 12 -8.42 8.71 -3.10
N ARG A 13 -9.27 9.50 -2.43
CA ARG A 13 -9.02 10.00 -1.08
C ARG A 13 -8.93 8.86 -0.06
N GLU A 14 -9.92 7.98 -0.01
CA GLU A 14 -9.95 6.86 0.94
C GLU A 14 -8.77 5.91 0.77
N THR A 15 -8.40 5.63 -0.48
CA THR A 15 -7.27 4.75 -0.80
C THR A 15 -5.93 5.41 -0.45
N SER A 16 -5.81 6.73 -0.65
CA SER A 16 -4.64 7.49 -0.17
C SER A 16 -4.53 7.48 1.36
N GLU A 17 -5.64 7.69 2.07
CA GLU A 17 -5.69 7.65 3.53
C GLU A 17 -5.30 6.26 4.07
N ALA A 18 -5.78 5.19 3.44
CA ALA A 18 -5.41 3.82 3.79
C ALA A 18 -3.92 3.55 3.54
N GLY A 19 -3.37 3.97 2.38
CA GLY A 19 -1.95 3.84 2.08
C GLY A 19 -1.05 4.57 3.08
N SER A 20 -1.45 5.77 3.52
CA SER A 20 -0.76 6.50 4.60
C SER A 20 -0.82 5.75 5.93
N ALA A 21 -1.98 5.25 6.33
CA ALA A 21 -2.14 4.48 7.57
C ALA A 21 -1.30 3.20 7.58
N ILE A 22 -1.19 2.51 6.44
CA ILE A 22 -0.32 1.33 6.29
C ILE A 22 1.15 1.73 6.46
N ARG A 23 1.58 2.81 5.80
CA ARG A 23 2.98 3.30 5.86
C ARG A 23 3.39 3.73 7.27
N GLU A 24 2.46 4.26 8.04
CA GLU A 24 2.68 4.70 9.42
C GLU A 24 2.64 3.56 10.44
N SER A 25 2.21 2.35 10.05
CA SER A 25 2.16 1.20 10.94
C SER A 25 3.58 0.68 11.26
N ASP A 26 4.00 0.80 12.53
CA ASP A 26 5.23 0.19 13.01
C ASP A 26 5.00 -1.30 13.36
N LEU A 27 5.06 -2.15 12.34
CA LEU A 27 5.00 -3.60 12.53
C LEU A 27 6.36 -4.20 12.91
N GLY A 28 7.46 -3.48 12.68
CA GLY A 28 8.82 -3.96 12.89
C GLY A 28 9.28 -3.88 14.35
N GLY A 29 8.93 -2.80 15.06
CA GLY A 29 9.30 -2.55 16.44
C GLY A 29 9.02 -3.73 17.39
N PRO A 30 7.80 -4.26 17.44
CA PRO A 30 7.47 -5.40 18.30
C PRO A 30 8.26 -6.68 17.98
N ILE A 31 8.67 -6.88 16.72
CA ILE A 31 9.40 -8.07 16.26
C ILE A 31 10.85 -8.04 16.78
N VAL A 32 11.45 -6.86 16.86
CA VAL A 32 12.85 -6.68 17.30
C VAL A 32 12.99 -6.50 18.81
N GLU A 33 11.95 -6.06 19.52
CA GLU A 33 11.99 -5.85 20.98
C GLU A 33 12.28 -7.11 21.78
N GLY A 34 11.68 -8.25 21.42
CA GLY A 34 11.80 -9.50 22.19
C GLY A 34 13.25 -10.00 22.34
N PRO A 35 13.99 -10.21 21.24
CA PRO A 35 15.37 -10.67 21.29
C PRO A 35 16.42 -9.55 21.41
N ALA A 36 16.02 -8.28 21.59
CA ALA A 36 16.95 -7.17 21.83
C ALA A 36 17.88 -7.42 23.05
N GLY A 37 17.46 -8.25 24.00
CA GLY A 37 18.28 -8.68 25.14
C GLY A 37 19.33 -9.75 24.85
N MET A 38 19.44 -10.24 23.60
CA MET A 38 20.32 -11.35 23.21
C MET A 38 21.22 -10.99 22.00
N PRO A 39 22.11 -9.97 22.14
CA PRO A 39 22.94 -9.52 21.03
C PRO A 39 23.87 -10.61 20.51
N GLY A 40 23.93 -10.75 19.18
CA GLY A 40 24.72 -11.76 18.47
C GLY A 40 24.07 -13.15 18.41
N SER A 41 22.87 -13.33 18.98
CA SER A 41 22.15 -14.59 18.90
C SER A 41 21.48 -14.78 17.54
N THR A 42 21.25 -16.04 17.17
CA THR A 42 20.40 -16.37 16.01
C THR A 42 19.00 -15.77 16.15
N ALA A 43 18.45 -15.69 17.36
CA ALA A 43 17.13 -15.09 17.60
C ALA A 43 17.11 -13.59 17.27
N GLU A 44 18.14 -12.84 17.66
CA GLU A 44 18.28 -11.42 17.32
C GLU A 44 18.41 -11.22 15.81
N TRP A 45 19.25 -12.02 15.14
CA TRP A 45 19.40 -11.97 13.68
C TRP A 45 18.09 -12.29 12.96
N THR A 46 17.40 -13.36 13.37
CA THR A 46 16.13 -13.77 12.77
C THR A 46 15.06 -12.70 12.96
N SER A 47 14.97 -12.06 14.12
CA SER A 47 14.02 -10.97 14.33
C SER A 47 14.31 -9.76 13.44
N ARG A 48 15.57 -9.38 13.24
CA ARG A 48 15.91 -8.32 12.28
C ARG A 48 15.51 -8.70 10.87
N PHE A 49 15.82 -9.92 10.43
CA PHE A 49 15.44 -10.41 9.11
C PHE A 49 13.92 -10.39 8.89
N VAL A 50 13.15 -10.86 9.87
CA VAL A 50 11.68 -10.86 9.79
C VAL A 50 11.14 -9.43 9.80
N ALA A 51 11.70 -8.54 10.63
CA ALA A 51 11.29 -7.13 10.66
C ALA A 51 11.57 -6.43 9.32
N ASP A 52 12.73 -6.68 8.70
CA ASP A 52 13.08 -6.15 7.38
C ASP A 52 12.12 -6.68 6.30
N PHE A 53 11.82 -7.98 6.32
CA PHE A 53 10.86 -8.59 5.40
C PHE A 53 9.46 -7.98 5.52
N VAL A 54 8.94 -7.84 6.75
CA VAL A 54 7.64 -7.23 6.99
C VAL A 54 7.63 -5.76 6.57
N ALA A 55 8.70 -5.01 6.87
CA ALA A 55 8.82 -3.62 6.47
C ALA A 55 8.75 -3.46 4.95
N GLU A 56 9.34 -4.38 4.19
CA GLU A 56 9.27 -4.37 2.73
C GLU A 56 7.85 -4.65 2.22
N SER A 57 7.17 -5.67 2.75
CA SER A 57 5.78 -5.96 2.38
C SER A 57 4.82 -4.81 2.70
N VAL A 58 5.05 -4.09 3.81
CA VAL A 58 4.27 -2.91 4.18
C VAL A 58 4.48 -1.77 3.19
N ARG A 59 5.72 -1.55 2.73
CA ARG A 59 6.03 -0.53 1.71
C ARG A 59 5.35 -0.86 0.39
N GLU A 60 5.49 -2.10 -0.08
CA GLU A 60 4.88 -2.56 -1.33
C GLU A 60 3.35 -2.38 -1.31
N LEU A 61 2.71 -2.76 -0.21
CA LEU A 61 1.27 -2.56 -0.04
C LEU A 61 0.92 -1.06 -0.05
N ALA A 62 1.64 -0.23 0.71
CA ALA A 62 1.39 1.21 0.75
C ALA A 62 1.60 1.89 -0.62
N ASP A 63 2.59 1.45 -1.39
CA ASP A 63 2.86 1.95 -2.73
C ASP A 63 1.77 1.52 -3.72
N GLY A 64 1.25 0.29 -3.61
CA GLY A 64 0.07 -0.15 -4.38
C GLY A 64 -1.16 0.72 -4.11
N TYR A 65 -1.45 1.03 -2.85
CA TYR A 65 -2.54 1.95 -2.47
C TYR A 65 -2.31 3.37 -3.01
N ALA A 66 -1.08 3.89 -2.92
CA ALA A 66 -0.74 5.19 -3.49
C ALA A 66 -0.94 5.22 -5.01
N GLY A 67 -0.56 4.15 -5.70
CA GLY A 67 -0.77 3.99 -7.12
C GLY A 67 -2.26 3.95 -7.50
N LEU A 68 -3.07 3.17 -6.79
CA LEU A 68 -4.53 3.14 -6.97
C LEU A 68 -5.16 4.52 -6.80
N ALA A 69 -4.75 5.26 -5.76
CA ALA A 69 -5.21 6.62 -5.50
C ALA A 69 -4.83 7.57 -6.64
N ALA A 70 -3.60 7.49 -7.14
CA ALA A 70 -3.12 8.29 -8.27
C ALA A 70 -3.90 8.00 -9.55
N THR A 71 -4.14 6.71 -9.86
CA THR A 71 -4.95 6.29 -11.00
C THR A 71 -6.38 6.84 -10.90
N ALA A 72 -7.02 6.70 -9.73
CA ALA A 72 -8.37 7.20 -9.52
C ALA A 72 -8.46 8.74 -9.63
N ALA A 73 -7.52 9.46 -9.03
CA ALA A 73 -7.45 10.92 -9.14
C ALA A 73 -7.23 11.38 -10.59
N GLY A 74 -6.29 10.75 -11.30
CA GLY A 74 -6.02 11.06 -12.70
C GLY A 74 -7.24 10.87 -13.61
N ASN A 75 -8.01 9.80 -13.40
CA ASN A 75 -9.25 9.55 -14.15
C ASN A 75 -10.40 10.48 -13.73
N ALA A 76 -10.47 10.88 -12.45
CA ALA A 76 -11.46 11.85 -11.99
C ALA A 76 -11.26 13.25 -12.59
N ASP A 77 -10.02 13.61 -12.95
CA ASP A 77 -9.66 14.92 -13.50
C ASP A 77 -9.63 14.95 -15.05
N SER A 78 -9.60 13.79 -15.73
CA SER A 78 -9.32 13.67 -17.17
C SER A 78 -10.52 13.34 -18.09
N TYR A 79 -11.78 13.63 -17.69
CA TYR A 79 -13.05 13.34 -18.40
C TYR A 79 -13.71 11.96 -18.13
N GLU A 80 -14.96 11.79 -18.60
CA GLU A 80 -15.80 10.57 -18.48
C GLU A 80 -15.06 9.31 -18.98
N VAL A 81 -14.52 8.54 -18.03
CA VAL A 81 -13.89 7.24 -18.28
C VAL A 81 -14.92 6.12 -18.14
N SER A 82 -14.82 5.11 -19.00
CA SER A 82 -15.65 3.92 -18.86
C SER A 82 -15.14 3.00 -17.74
N ASP A 83 -16.06 2.27 -17.12
CA ASP A 83 -15.77 1.29 -16.07
C ASP A 83 -14.71 0.25 -16.50
N LEU A 84 -14.75 -0.15 -17.78
CA LEU A 84 -13.83 -1.15 -18.33
C LEU A 84 -12.41 -0.59 -18.53
N GLU A 85 -12.28 0.66 -18.95
CA GLU A 85 -10.98 1.35 -19.04
C GLU A 85 -10.38 1.59 -17.66
N PHE A 86 -11.21 2.02 -16.69
CA PHE A 86 -10.76 2.21 -15.32
C PHE A 86 -10.24 0.91 -14.70
N ALA A 87 -10.96 -0.20 -14.87
CA ALA A 87 -10.55 -1.50 -14.36
C ALA A 87 -9.20 -1.96 -14.94
N ALA A 88 -8.92 -1.68 -16.20
CA ALA A 88 -7.63 -2.01 -16.83
C ALA A 88 -6.47 -1.21 -16.22
N LEU A 89 -6.67 0.08 -15.96
CA LEU A 89 -5.65 0.93 -15.33
C LEU A 89 -5.37 0.53 -13.89
N VAL A 90 -6.41 0.12 -13.14
CA VAL A 90 -6.25 -0.41 -11.78
C VAL A 90 -5.42 -1.69 -11.78
N ALA A 91 -5.64 -2.58 -12.75
CA ALA A 91 -4.90 -3.84 -12.85
C ALA A 91 -3.41 -3.65 -13.13
N GLU A 92 -3.01 -2.57 -13.81
CA GLU A 92 -1.59 -2.27 -14.08
C GLU A 92 -0.81 -1.86 -12.82
N VAL A 93 -1.49 -1.34 -11.81
CA VAL A 93 -0.87 -0.75 -10.61
C VAL A 93 -0.87 -1.69 -9.41
N LEU A 94 -1.63 -2.78 -9.48
CA LEU A 94 -1.59 -3.83 -8.48
C LEU A 94 -0.37 -4.74 -8.71
N PRO A 95 0.36 -5.13 -7.65
CA PRO A 95 1.40 -6.14 -7.78
C PRO A 95 0.80 -7.45 -8.31
N GLU A 96 1.51 -8.16 -9.20
CA GLU A 96 1.07 -9.47 -9.69
C GLU A 96 0.93 -10.43 -8.50
N SER A 97 -0.29 -10.92 -8.28
CA SER A 97 -0.64 -11.87 -7.20
C SER A 97 -0.10 -13.26 -7.43
#